data_AF-A0A0B7NNA9-F1
#
_entry.id   AF-A0A0B7NNA9-F1
#
_cell.length_a   1.000
_cell.length_b   1.000
_cell.length_c   1.000
_cell.angle_alpha   90.00
_cell.angle_beta   90.00
_cell.angle_gamma   90.00
#
_symmetry.space_group_name_H-M   'P 1'
#
loop_
_entity.id
_entity.type
_entity.pdbx_description
1 polymer ?
#
loop_
_entity_poly.entity_id
_entity_poly.type
_entity_poly.pdbx_seq_one_letter_code
_entity_poly.pdbx_strand_id
1 'polypeptide(L)'
;MRHAVLCDELDNITQSYDYGIVPGSATVFVRDELNNIGRLDLTLLEGVMIVVEVSEEGYKVGSCSPLSSTSTALATAQIVQKNLEVPFETMDNLLMTISPMFRERFQQALYDKLESVHRHQPQPSTMSAPVSLTTVETSIPSLASDSSIQQNLTSHILLQQPSLLSNTHPPLQDHSALDITSQDLFDDIHNWLHQ
;
A
#
# COMPACT_ATOMS: atom_id res chain seq x y z
N MET A 1 7.97 22.36 -25.00
CA MET A 1 8.12 21.89 -23.61
C MET A 1 7.43 20.54 -23.34
N ARG A 2 6.54 20.01 -24.20
CA ARG A 2 5.86 18.72 -23.95
C ARG A 2 6.70 17.46 -24.17
N HIS A 3 7.67 17.49 -25.09
CA HIS A 3 8.52 16.31 -25.40
C HIS A 3 9.45 15.88 -24.26
N ALA A 4 9.83 16.81 -23.37
CA ALA A 4 10.64 16.47 -22.20
C ALA A 4 9.87 15.54 -21.25
N VAL A 5 8.54 15.71 -21.16
CA VAL A 5 7.71 14.97 -20.21
C VAL A 5 7.67 13.48 -20.53
N LEU A 6 7.53 13.08 -21.80
CA LEU A 6 7.49 11.66 -22.17
C LEU A 6 8.83 10.96 -21.93
N CYS A 7 9.95 11.60 -22.27
CA CYS A 7 11.27 11.01 -22.02
C CYS A 7 11.54 10.85 -20.53
N ASP A 8 11.24 11.88 -19.74
CA ASP A 8 11.38 11.84 -18.28
C ASP A 8 10.47 10.77 -17.66
N GLU A 9 9.24 10.64 -18.17
CA GLU A 9 8.28 9.63 -17.73
C GLU A 9 8.75 8.19 -18.06
N LEU A 10 9.22 7.96 -19.28
CA LEU A 10 9.77 6.66 -19.68
C LEU A 10 10.99 6.28 -18.85
N ASP A 11 11.89 7.24 -18.60
CA ASP A 11 13.08 7.02 -17.78
C ASP A 11 12.70 6.79 -16.31
N ASN A 12 11.71 7.52 -15.80
CA ASN A 12 11.15 7.32 -14.47
C ASN A 12 10.62 5.89 -14.31
N ILE A 13 9.82 5.39 -15.27
CA ILE A 13 9.26 4.03 -15.23
C ILE A 13 10.36 2.96 -15.11
N THR A 14 11.50 3.15 -15.79
CA THR A 14 12.59 2.16 -15.78
C THR A 14 13.25 1.97 -14.41
N GLN A 15 13.10 2.93 -13.50
CA GLN A 15 13.67 2.90 -12.16
C GLN A 15 12.57 2.67 -11.12
N SER A 16 11.39 3.23 -11.39
CA SER A 16 10.38 3.45 -10.38
C SER A 16 9.53 2.25 -9.99
N TYR A 17 9.70 1.13 -10.67
CA TYR A 17 8.85 -0.04 -10.44
C TYR A 17 9.63 -1.31 -10.08
N ASP A 18 10.96 -1.22 -9.94
CA ASP A 18 11.86 -2.35 -9.67
C ASP A 18 11.49 -3.15 -8.41
N TYR A 19 10.80 -2.56 -7.43
CA TYR A 19 10.33 -3.26 -6.22
C TYR A 19 9.17 -4.24 -6.49
N GLY A 20 8.43 -4.05 -7.59
CA GLY A 20 7.23 -4.81 -7.94
C GLY A 20 7.29 -5.51 -9.30
N ILE A 21 8.38 -5.31 -10.06
CA ILE A 21 8.70 -6.04 -11.30
C ILE A 21 10.06 -6.75 -11.14
N VAL A 22 10.50 -7.49 -12.14
CA VAL A 22 11.87 -8.03 -12.14
C VAL A 22 12.85 -6.85 -12.26
N PRO A 23 13.77 -6.63 -11.29
CA PRO A 23 14.64 -5.47 -11.28
C PRO A 23 15.49 -5.35 -12.56
N GLY A 24 15.54 -4.15 -13.13
CA GLY A 24 16.29 -3.87 -14.36
C GLY A 24 15.73 -4.56 -15.61
N SER A 25 14.49 -5.08 -15.57
CA SER A 25 13.84 -5.68 -16.73
C SER A 25 13.13 -4.67 -17.63
N ALA A 26 12.88 -3.44 -17.15
CA ALA A 26 12.19 -2.42 -17.89
C ALA A 26 13.12 -1.79 -18.94
N THR A 27 12.81 -1.93 -20.24
CA THR A 27 13.61 -1.34 -21.32
C THR A 27 12.75 -0.60 -22.33
N VAL A 28 13.09 0.67 -22.58
CA VAL A 28 12.43 1.48 -23.62
C VAL A 28 13.00 1.12 -24.99
N PHE A 29 12.13 0.72 -25.92
CA PHE A 29 12.54 0.34 -27.28
C PHE A 29 11.87 1.17 -28.38
N VAL A 30 10.85 1.98 -28.07
CA VAL A 30 10.32 3.02 -28.97
C VAL A 30 10.18 4.34 -28.23
N ARG A 31 10.68 5.41 -28.86
CA ARG A 31 10.43 6.80 -28.48
C ARG A 31 9.97 7.55 -29.72
N ASP A 32 8.66 7.72 -29.85
CA ASP A 32 8.05 8.49 -30.93
C ASP A 32 7.61 9.85 -30.39
N GLU A 33 8.49 10.85 -30.54
CA GLU A 33 8.23 12.21 -30.08
C GLU A 33 7.18 12.95 -30.91
N LEU A 34 6.95 12.53 -32.16
CA LEU A 34 5.99 13.18 -33.05
C LEU A 34 4.56 12.85 -32.64
N ASN A 35 4.32 11.60 -32.29
CA ASN A 35 3.01 11.12 -31.84
C ASN A 35 2.87 11.11 -30.32
N ASN A 36 3.92 11.46 -29.58
CA ASN A 36 3.98 11.40 -28.12
C ASN A 36 3.67 9.98 -27.59
N ILE A 37 4.32 8.98 -28.21
CA ILE A 37 4.14 7.56 -27.89
C ILE A 37 5.48 6.95 -27.49
N GLY A 38 5.53 6.37 -26.30
CA GLY A 38 6.61 5.53 -25.83
C GLY A 38 6.21 4.06 -25.82
N ARG A 39 7.16 3.16 -26.07
CA ARG A 39 6.98 1.74 -25.78
C ARG A 39 8.16 1.19 -25.01
N LEU A 40 7.84 0.44 -23.97
CA LEU A 40 8.79 -0.27 -23.14
C LEU A 40 8.33 -1.70 -22.94
N ASP A 41 9.28 -2.60 -22.80
CA ASP A 41 9.02 -3.93 -22.25
C ASP A 41 9.38 -3.93 -20.77
N LEU A 42 8.73 -4.81 -20.01
CA LEU A 42 9.11 -5.12 -18.64
C LEU A 42 8.70 -6.55 -18.30
N THR A 43 9.32 -7.13 -17.28
CA THR A 43 8.99 -8.48 -16.83
C THR A 43 8.36 -8.42 -15.44
N LEU A 44 7.13 -8.92 -15.33
CA LEU A 44 6.43 -9.07 -14.06
C LEU A 44 7.08 -10.17 -13.21
N LEU A 45 6.96 -10.07 -11.88
CA LEU A 45 7.52 -11.03 -10.92
C LEU A 45 6.98 -12.46 -11.11
N GLU A 46 5.80 -12.59 -11.71
CA GLU A 46 5.19 -13.87 -12.07
C GLU A 46 5.84 -14.56 -13.28
N GLY A 47 6.83 -13.93 -13.91
CA GLY A 47 7.51 -14.47 -15.09
C GLY A 47 6.72 -14.24 -16.38
N VAL A 48 6.05 -13.09 -16.50
CA VAL A 48 5.34 -12.67 -17.71
C VAL A 48 5.98 -11.39 -18.21
N MET A 49 6.48 -11.41 -19.45
CA MET A 49 6.96 -10.22 -20.14
C MET A 49 5.77 -9.51 -20.77
N ILE A 50 5.69 -8.19 -20.61
CA ILE A 50 4.66 -7.36 -21.23
C ILE A 50 5.32 -6.23 -22.02
N VAL A 51 4.61 -5.75 -23.04
CA VAL A 51 4.93 -4.51 -23.72
C VAL A 51 3.89 -3.48 -23.34
N VAL A 52 4.33 -2.37 -22.75
CA VAL A 52 3.48 -1.25 -22.37
C VAL A 52 3.68 -0.12 -23.39
N GLU A 53 2.57 0.40 -23.90
CA GLU A 53 2.52 1.66 -24.63
C GLU A 53 2.16 2.78 -23.65
N VAL A 54 2.93 3.86 -23.69
CA VAL A 54 2.75 5.09 -22.92
C VAL A 54 2.38 6.20 -23.91
N SER A 55 1.25 6.86 -23.69
CA SER A 55 0.78 7.96 -24.54
C SER A 55 -0.01 8.99 -23.72
N GLU A 56 -0.54 10.02 -24.39
CA GLU A 56 -1.43 11.01 -23.75
C GLU A 56 -2.74 10.40 -23.20
N GLU A 57 -3.13 9.21 -23.66
CA GLU A 57 -4.30 8.47 -23.15
C GLU A 57 -3.99 7.65 -21.89
N GLY A 58 -2.72 7.61 -21.47
CA GLY A 58 -2.22 6.85 -20.35
C GLY A 58 -1.41 5.62 -20.78
N TYR A 59 -1.59 4.53 -20.05
CA TYR A 59 -0.79 3.30 -20.15
C TYR A 59 -1.66 2.14 -20.62
N LYS A 60 -1.19 1.36 -21.60
CA LYS A 60 -1.89 0.15 -22.02
C LYS A 60 -0.94 -0.97 -22.37
N VAL A 61 -1.37 -2.21 -22.12
CA VAL A 61 -0.60 -3.39 -22.53
C VAL A 61 -0.87 -3.68 -24.00
N GLY A 62 0.17 -3.59 -24.84
CA GLY A 62 0.08 -3.93 -26.26
C GLY A 62 0.30 -5.41 -26.53
N SER A 63 1.11 -6.10 -25.73
CA SER A 63 1.29 -7.54 -25.84
C SER A 63 1.81 -8.16 -24.55
N CYS A 64 1.66 -9.48 -24.41
CA CYS A 64 2.23 -10.24 -23.31
C CYS A 64 2.73 -11.61 -23.75
N SER A 65 3.74 -12.12 -23.05
CA SER A 65 4.32 -13.44 -23.27
C SER A 65 4.74 -14.06 -21.94
N PRO A 66 4.21 -15.23 -21.55
CA PRO A 66 4.71 -15.96 -20.40
C PRO A 66 6.12 -16.51 -20.70
N LEU A 67 7.08 -16.23 -19.82
CA LEU A 67 8.47 -16.68 -19.95
C LEU A 67 8.68 -18.11 -19.44
N SER A 68 7.70 -18.66 -18.74
CA SER A 68 7.72 -20.02 -18.21
C SER A 68 6.34 -20.66 -18.29
N SER A 69 6.30 -22.00 -18.27
CA SER A 69 5.06 -22.78 -18.21
C SER A 69 4.58 -23.01 -16.78
N THR A 70 4.96 -22.16 -15.83
CA THR A 70 4.50 -22.26 -14.44
C THR A 70 3.03 -21.88 -14.34
N SER A 71 2.31 -22.47 -13.39
CA SER A 71 0.88 -22.16 -13.18
C SER A 71 0.66 -20.67 -12.91
N THR A 72 1.56 -20.04 -12.17
CA THR A 72 1.51 -18.60 -11.85
C THR A 72 1.69 -17.76 -13.10
N ALA A 73 2.72 -18.01 -13.92
CA ALA A 73 2.94 -17.26 -15.16
C ALA A 73 1.75 -17.39 -16.12
N LEU A 74 1.19 -18.59 -16.26
CA LEU A 74 0.04 -18.83 -17.13
C LEU A 74 -1.24 -18.13 -16.63
N ALA A 75 -1.50 -18.18 -15.32
CA ALA A 75 -2.64 -17.50 -14.72
C ALA A 75 -2.52 -15.97 -14.87
N THR A 76 -1.34 -15.42 -14.60
CA THR A 76 -1.07 -13.98 -14.77
C THR A 76 -1.17 -13.57 -16.24
N ALA A 77 -0.64 -14.37 -17.18
CA ALA A 77 -0.80 -14.10 -18.60
C ALA A 77 -2.28 -14.04 -19.02
N GLN A 78 -3.16 -14.86 -18.44
CA GLN A 78 -4.60 -14.77 -18.68
C GLN A 78 -5.22 -13.47 -18.11
N ILE A 79 -4.74 -12.98 -16.98
CA ILE A 79 -5.17 -11.68 -16.43
C ILE A 79 -4.74 -10.55 -17.38
N VAL A 80 -3.47 -10.57 -17.81
CA VAL A 80 -2.94 -9.57 -18.75
C VAL A 80 -3.70 -9.61 -20.07
N GLN A 81 -3.97 -10.80 -20.62
CA GLN A 81 -4.74 -10.98 -21.86
C GLN A 81 -6.14 -10.34 -21.81
N LYS A 82 -6.80 -10.38 -20.66
CA LYS A 82 -8.12 -9.74 -20.47
C LYS A 82 -8.06 -8.21 -20.44
N ASN A 83 -6.87 -7.65 -20.21
CA ASN A 83 -6.63 -6.21 -20.10
C ASN A 83 -5.74 -5.68 -21.24
N LEU A 84 -5.60 -6.45 -22.34
CA LEU A 84 -4.89 -5.97 -23.53
C LEU A 84 -5.63 -4.79 -24.15
N GLU A 85 -4.85 -3.78 -24.56
CA GLU A 85 -5.33 -2.54 -25.20
C GLU A 85 -6.31 -1.71 -24.33
N VAL A 86 -6.51 -2.08 -23.07
CA VAL A 86 -7.29 -1.28 -22.11
C VAL A 86 -6.39 -0.15 -21.58
N PRO A 87 -6.80 1.12 -21.71
CA PRO A 87 -6.04 2.24 -21.17
C PRO A 87 -6.24 2.37 -19.66
N PHE A 88 -5.15 2.67 -18.97
CA PHE A 88 -5.08 2.95 -17.54
C PHE A 88 -4.49 4.35 -17.34
N GLU A 89 -5.00 5.09 -16.37
CA GLU A 89 -4.55 6.45 -16.08
C GLU A 89 -3.10 6.51 -15.57
N THR A 90 -2.70 5.52 -14.76
CA THR A 90 -1.37 5.46 -14.16
C THR A 90 -0.76 4.07 -14.35
N MET A 91 0.58 4.00 -14.35
CA MET A 91 1.30 2.73 -14.38
C MET A 91 0.99 1.88 -13.15
N ASP A 92 0.81 2.50 -11.97
CA ASP A 92 0.37 1.81 -10.76
C ASP A 92 -0.97 1.11 -10.94
N ASN A 93 -1.97 1.79 -11.52
CA ASN A 93 -3.29 1.20 -11.77
C ASN A 93 -3.20 0.00 -12.74
N LEU A 94 -2.34 0.10 -13.74
CA LEU A 94 -2.06 -0.99 -14.68
C LEU A 94 -1.43 -2.18 -13.94
N LEU A 95 -0.33 -1.96 -13.21
CA LEU A 95 0.42 -3.01 -12.52
C LEU A 95 -0.40 -3.67 -11.39
N MET A 96 -1.18 -2.88 -10.64
CA MET A 96 -2.13 -3.36 -9.62
C MET A 96 -3.19 -4.30 -10.18
N THR A 97 -3.61 -4.06 -11.43
CA THR A 97 -4.63 -4.83 -12.11
C THR A 97 -4.07 -6.13 -12.67
N ILE A 98 -2.88 -6.08 -13.28
CA ILE A 98 -2.34 -7.19 -14.06
C ILE A 98 -1.33 -8.07 -13.33
N SER A 99 -0.72 -7.59 -12.23
CA SER A 99 0.29 -8.32 -11.46
C SER A 99 -0.13 -8.50 -10.00
N PRO A 100 -0.63 -9.69 -9.64
CA PRO A 100 -0.90 -10.05 -8.25
C PRO A 100 0.30 -9.82 -7.31
N MET A 101 1.52 -10.14 -7.74
CA MET A 101 2.73 -9.97 -6.93
C MET A 101 3.12 -8.51 -6.77
N PHE A 102 2.93 -7.67 -7.80
CA PHE A 102 3.10 -6.23 -7.66
C PHE A 102 2.19 -5.69 -6.55
N ARG A 103 0.91 -6.07 -6.59
CA ARG A 103 -0.08 -5.66 -5.58
C ARG A 103 0.31 -6.12 -4.18
N GLU A 104 0.76 -7.36 -4.02
CA GLU A 104 1.24 -7.87 -2.72
C GLU A 104 2.46 -7.07 -2.21
N ARG A 105 3.43 -6.78 -3.08
CA ARG A 105 4.61 -5.98 -2.73
C ARG A 105 4.25 -4.57 -2.31
N PHE A 106 3.36 -3.93 -3.05
CA PHE A 106 2.88 -2.61 -2.71
C PHE A 106 2.13 -2.59 -1.37
N GLN A 107 1.26 -3.57 -1.13
CA GLN A 107 0.56 -3.71 0.15
C GLN A 107 1.55 -3.93 1.30
N GLN A 108 2.58 -4.75 1.11
CA GLN A 108 3.62 -4.94 2.12
C GLN A 108 4.35 -3.63 2.42
N ALA A 109 4.75 -2.88 1.39
CA ALA A 109 5.40 -1.58 1.56
C ALA A 109 4.52 -0.58 2.33
N LEU A 110 3.21 -0.59 2.07
CA LEU A 110 2.23 0.19 2.84
C LEU A 110 2.20 -0.21 4.31
N TYR A 111 2.14 -1.50 4.60
CA TYR A 111 2.13 -2.00 5.98
C TYR A 111 3.40 -1.65 6.73
N ASP A 112 4.56 -1.80 6.09
CA ASP A 112 5.85 -1.47 6.68
C ASP A 112 5.95 0.04 7.00
N LYS A 113 5.40 0.91 6.13
CA LYS A 113 5.30 2.36 6.36
C LYS A 113 4.38 2.68 7.54
N LEU A 114 3.21 2.05 7.61
CA LEU A 114 2.28 2.23 8.73
C LEU A 114 2.88 1.77 10.06
N GLU A 115 3.57 0.64 10.09
CA GLU A 115 4.25 0.16 11.29
C GLU A 115 5.33 1.16 11.72
N SER A 116 6.12 1.65 10.77
CA SER A 116 7.18 2.64 11.03
C SER A 116 6.62 3.91 11.66
N VAL A 117 5.47 4.42 11.20
CA VAL A 117 4.82 5.60 11.81
C VAL A 117 4.37 5.31 13.24
N HIS A 118 3.74 4.16 13.51
CA HIS A 118 3.30 3.79 14.86
C HIS A 118 4.47 3.66 15.84
N ARG A 119 5.64 3.17 15.38
CA ARG A 119 6.84 3.05 16.22
C ARG A 119 7.52 4.38 16.50
N HIS A 120 7.32 5.40 15.67
CA HIS A 120 7.91 6.73 15.81
C HIS A 120 6.95 7.77 16.43
N GLN A 121 5.75 7.38 16.88
CA GLN A 121 4.91 8.28 17.66
C GLN A 121 5.58 8.52 19.03
N PRO A 122 6.08 9.74 19.33
CA PRO A 122 6.69 10.02 20.61
C PRO A 122 5.61 9.86 21.68
N GLN A 123 5.89 9.05 22.70
CA GLN A 123 5.13 9.12 23.94
C GLN A 123 5.09 10.61 24.38
N PRO A 124 3.92 11.17 24.72
CA PRO A 124 3.89 12.47 25.38
C PRO A 124 4.70 12.32 26.66
N SER A 125 5.88 12.94 26.64
CA SER A 125 6.78 13.01 27.78
C SER A 125 6.01 13.72 28.89
N THR A 126 5.50 12.97 29.86
CA THR A 126 5.09 13.54 31.14
C THR A 126 6.31 14.25 31.70
N MET A 127 6.29 15.59 31.68
CA MET A 127 7.24 16.42 32.42
C MET A 127 7.05 16.15 33.92
N SER A 128 7.73 15.12 34.43
CA SER A 128 7.93 14.92 35.85
C SER A 128 9.15 15.74 36.27
N ALA A 129 8.91 16.96 36.75
CA ALA A 129 9.95 17.74 37.41
C ALA A 129 10.37 17.05 38.74
N PRO A 130 11.67 16.95 39.06
CA PRO A 130 12.12 16.44 40.35
C PRO A 130 12.20 17.58 41.36
N VAL A 131 11.53 17.43 42.51
CA VAL A 131 11.85 18.23 43.71
C VAL A 131 12.05 17.27 44.88
N SER A 132 13.25 17.36 45.46
CA SER A 132 13.78 16.48 46.49
C SER A 132 13.12 16.64 47.86
N LEU A 133 13.07 15.49 48.55
CA LEU A 133 13.16 15.21 49.99
C LEU A 133 12.97 16.34 51.02
N THR A 134 12.00 16.12 51.92
CA THR A 134 12.20 16.39 53.36
C THR A 134 11.58 15.29 54.22
N THR A 135 12.45 14.67 55.02
CA THR A 135 12.22 13.72 56.11
C THR A 135 11.22 14.23 57.16
N VAL A 136 10.23 13.43 57.57
CA VAL A 136 9.90 13.22 59.00
C VAL A 136 9.33 11.80 59.20
N GLU A 137 9.99 11.10 60.10
CA GLU A 137 9.69 9.84 60.80
C GLU A 137 8.28 9.83 61.42
N THR A 138 7.63 8.66 61.59
CA THR A 138 6.87 8.23 62.80
C THR A 138 6.10 6.92 62.56
N SER A 139 6.54 5.88 63.27
CA SER A 139 5.80 4.74 63.85
C SER A 139 5.20 3.57 63.02
N ILE A 140 5.60 2.38 63.50
CA ILE A 140 5.31 0.96 63.23
C ILE A 140 3.92 0.56 63.83
N PRO A 141 3.46 -0.73 63.91
CA PRO A 141 3.34 -1.89 62.99
C PRO A 141 1.87 -2.36 62.79
N SER A 142 1.62 -3.34 61.89
CA SER A 142 1.08 -4.69 62.23
C SER A 142 0.14 -5.33 61.19
N LEU A 143 0.49 -6.60 60.91
CA LEU A 143 -0.32 -7.83 60.79
C LEU A 143 -1.38 -8.04 59.70
N ALA A 144 -1.33 -9.30 59.24
CA ALA A 144 -2.41 -10.19 58.81
C ALA A 144 -2.90 -10.00 57.36
N SER A 145 -2.63 -10.98 56.49
CA SER A 145 -3.58 -12.07 56.14
C SER A 145 -4.33 -11.70 54.85
N ASP A 146 -4.82 -12.56 53.99
CA ASP A 146 -4.69 -13.98 53.65
C ASP A 146 -5.61 -14.11 52.42
N SER A 147 -5.32 -15.04 51.52
CA SER A 147 -6.29 -15.69 50.61
C SER A 147 -7.14 -14.85 49.63
N SER A 148 -7.11 -15.24 48.35
CA SER A 148 -8.22 -16.04 47.75
C SER A 148 -8.16 -16.04 46.22
N ILE A 149 -7.83 -17.21 45.68
CA ILE A 149 -8.18 -17.68 44.34
C ILE A 149 -9.65 -18.13 44.40
N GLN A 150 -10.54 -17.56 43.60
CA GLN A 150 -11.82 -18.19 43.21
C GLN A 150 -12.29 -17.59 41.87
N GLN A 151 -12.43 -18.42 40.83
CA GLN A 151 -13.70 -18.89 40.23
C GLN A 151 -14.40 -17.78 39.40
N ASN A 152 -14.88 -17.96 38.17
CA ASN A 152 -15.70 -19.00 37.53
C ASN A 152 -15.65 -18.68 36.01
N LEU A 153 -15.35 -19.59 35.08
CA LEU A 153 -16.24 -20.59 34.48
C LEU A 153 -17.65 -20.10 34.05
N THR A 154 -17.87 -20.20 32.74
CA THR A 154 -19.15 -20.44 32.03
C THR A 154 -20.11 -19.23 31.96
N SER A 155 -20.61 -18.76 30.81
CA SER A 155 -21.23 -19.56 29.74
C SER A 155 -21.75 -18.70 28.54
N HIS A 156 -22.14 -19.42 27.47
CA HIS A 156 -23.23 -19.13 26.51
C HIS A 156 -22.91 -18.31 25.25
N ILE A 157 -22.47 -19.03 24.22
CA ILE A 157 -22.68 -18.69 22.80
C ILE A 157 -24.16 -18.91 22.48
N LEU A 158 -24.87 -17.84 22.09
CA LEU A 158 -26.22 -17.92 21.52
C LEU A 158 -26.18 -17.29 20.12
N LEU A 159 -26.25 -18.13 19.09
CA LEU A 159 -26.55 -17.72 17.73
C LEU A 159 -28.02 -17.33 17.65
N GLN A 160 -28.32 -16.09 17.28
CA GLN A 160 -29.66 -15.71 16.84
C GLN A 160 -29.59 -14.53 15.85
N GLN A 161 -29.92 -14.79 14.59
CA GLN A 161 -30.40 -13.76 13.65
C GLN A 161 -31.86 -13.43 13.99
N PRO A 162 -32.31 -12.19 13.70
CA PRO A 162 -33.28 -12.04 12.61
C PRO A 162 -33.20 -10.72 11.79
N SER A 163 -33.50 -10.87 10.50
CA SER A 163 -34.34 -10.07 9.57
C SER A 163 -34.55 -8.54 9.71
N LEU A 164 -34.25 -7.85 8.59
CA LEU A 164 -35.05 -6.88 7.80
C LEU A 164 -35.43 -5.45 8.32
N LEU A 165 -35.07 -4.49 7.45
CA LEU A 165 -35.74 -3.23 7.04
C LEU A 165 -35.59 -1.92 7.85
N SER A 166 -34.99 -0.94 7.14
CA SER A 166 -35.41 0.46 6.95
C SER A 166 -35.09 1.56 7.98
N ASN A 167 -34.43 2.59 7.44
CA ASN A 167 -34.54 4.03 7.74
C ASN A 167 -34.07 4.53 9.11
N THR A 168 -32.99 5.32 9.16
CA THR A 168 -33.07 6.79 9.34
C THR A 168 -31.70 7.45 9.26
N HIS A 169 -31.65 8.55 8.50
CA HIS A 169 -30.57 9.53 8.44
C HIS A 169 -30.42 10.23 9.81
N PRO A 170 -29.19 10.55 10.23
CA PRO A 170 -28.93 11.85 10.84
C PRO A 170 -27.77 12.59 10.15
N PRO A 171 -27.66 13.92 10.34
CA PRO A 171 -26.65 14.73 9.67
C PRO A 171 -25.32 14.72 10.45
N LEU A 172 -24.21 14.45 9.78
CA LEU A 172 -22.85 14.73 10.27
C LEU A 172 -22.47 16.10 9.72
N GLN A 173 -22.51 17.16 10.53
CA GLN A 173 -21.40 17.61 11.38
C GLN A 173 -20.07 17.67 10.64
N ASP A 174 -19.82 18.89 10.19
CA ASP A 174 -18.58 19.52 9.79
C ASP A 174 -17.43 19.15 10.72
N HIS A 175 -16.54 18.29 10.22
CA HIS A 175 -15.19 18.14 10.73
C HIS A 175 -14.24 18.23 9.54
N SER A 176 -13.75 19.46 9.35
CA SER A 176 -12.52 19.74 8.61
C SER A 176 -11.38 18.90 9.20
N ALA A 177 -11.10 17.75 8.58
CA ALA A 177 -9.97 16.89 8.92
C ALA A 177 -9.27 16.51 7.61
N LEU A 178 -8.12 17.16 7.38
CA LEU A 178 -7.02 16.76 6.51
C LEU A 178 -7.44 15.92 5.29
N ASP A 179 -7.85 16.60 4.24
CA ASP A 179 -7.98 16.04 2.89
C ASP A 179 -6.55 15.81 2.34
N ILE A 180 -5.86 14.79 2.86
CA ILE A 180 -4.72 14.20 2.17
C ILE A 180 -5.37 13.35 1.09
N THR A 181 -5.31 13.82 -0.14
CA THR A 181 -5.86 13.06 -1.25
C THR A 181 -5.12 11.73 -1.32
N SER A 182 -5.83 10.63 -1.62
CA SER A 182 -5.17 9.32 -1.78
C SER A 182 -3.97 9.42 -2.72
N GLN A 183 -4.05 10.29 -3.73
CA GLN A 183 -2.98 10.62 -4.68
C GLN A 183 -1.69 11.11 -3.99
N ASP A 184 -1.79 12.06 -3.05
CA ASP A 184 -0.63 12.57 -2.30
C ASP A 184 0.04 11.45 -1.48
N LEU A 185 -0.76 10.53 -0.93
CA LEU A 185 -0.24 9.37 -0.20
C LEU A 185 0.50 8.41 -1.14
N PHE A 186 -0.06 8.15 -2.33
CA PHE A 186 0.58 7.32 -3.37
C PHE A 186 1.92 7.91 -3.82
N ASP A 187 1.96 9.21 -4.08
CA ASP A 187 3.18 9.92 -4.50
C ASP A 187 4.25 9.92 -3.38
N ASP A 188 3.84 10.08 -2.12
CA ASP A 188 4.73 9.97 -0.95
C ASP A 188 5.25 8.54 -0.69
N ILE A 189 4.53 7.51 -1.12
CA ILE A 189 5.01 6.13 -1.05
C ILE A 189 5.99 5.87 -2.18
N HIS A 190 5.64 6.32 -3.38
CA HIS A 190 6.46 6.19 -4.57
C HIS A 190 7.82 6.87 -4.37
N ASN A 191 7.84 8.12 -3.92
CA ASN A 191 9.08 8.87 -3.66
C ASN A 191 9.96 8.26 -2.54
N TRP A 192 9.38 7.45 -1.65
CA TRP A 192 10.15 6.76 -0.60
C TRP A 192 10.75 5.44 -1.07
N LEU A 193 10.05 4.71 -1.95
CA LEU A 193 10.57 3.48 -2.55
C LEU A 193 11.78 3.73 -3.49
N HIS A 194 11.98 4.98 -3.92
CA HIS A 194 13.06 5.40 -4.84
C HIS A 194 14.24 6.12 -4.19
N GLN A 195 14.31 6.16 -2.85
CA GLN A 195 15.50 6.65 -2.10
C GLN A 195 16.49 5.53 -1.79
#